data_AF-A0A3G8YRV4-F1
#
_entry.id   AF-A0A3G8YRV4-F1
#
_cell.length_a   1.000
_cell.length_b   1.000
_cell.length_c   1.000
_cell.angle_alpha   90.00
_cell.angle_beta   90.00
_cell.angle_gamma   90.00
#
_symmetry.space_group_name_H-M   'P 1'
#
loop_
_entity.id
_entity.type
_entity.pdbx_description
1 polymer ?
#
loop_
_entity_poly.entity_id
_entity_poly.type
_entity_poly.pdbx_seq_one_letter_code
_entity_poly.pdbx_strand_id
1 'polypeptide(L)'
;MTSKQRLSLRDAAVPGTTGGVYTLIPAAIGFLSVIGVFIYSAVAQRAMPSGTDAILTACVTMLGVHTVRGTLADKANADNGLPVPLAEPPPVDPLPDQIPPPEP
;
A
#
# COMPACT_ATOMS: atom_id res chain seq x y z
N MET A 1 3.47 -42.30 1.46
CA MET A 1 3.67 -41.57 0.18
C MET A 1 2.98 -40.22 0.30
N THR A 2 3.74 -39.17 0.68
CA THR A 2 3.21 -37.82 0.92
C THR A 2 3.21 -37.04 -0.39
N SER A 3 2.04 -36.90 -1.01
CA SER A 3 1.81 -35.99 -2.12
C SER A 3 2.06 -34.56 -1.63
N LYS A 4 3.22 -33.99 -1.98
CA LYS A 4 3.46 -32.55 -1.86
C LYS A 4 2.55 -31.87 -2.89
N GLN A 5 1.37 -31.45 -2.43
CA GLN A 5 0.53 -30.53 -3.18
C GLN A 5 1.35 -29.25 -3.41
N ARG A 6 2.00 -29.18 -4.57
CA ARG A 6 2.51 -27.92 -5.10
C ARG A 6 1.28 -27.10 -5.41
N LEU A 7 0.84 -26.28 -4.45
CA LEU A 7 -0.02 -25.15 -4.76
C LEU A 7 0.74 -24.34 -5.82
N SER A 8 0.29 -24.47 -7.06
CA SER A 8 0.76 -23.65 -8.15
C SER A 8 0.44 -22.21 -7.77
N LEU A 9 1.45 -21.33 -7.74
CA LEU A 9 1.29 -19.89 -7.53
C LEU A 9 0.29 -19.22 -8.52
N ARG A 10 -0.19 -19.99 -9.51
CA ARG A 10 -1.22 -19.60 -10.47
C ARG A 10 -2.66 -19.82 -9.98
N ASP A 11 -2.90 -20.70 -9.01
CA ASP A 11 -4.26 -21.13 -8.63
C ASP A 11 -4.80 -20.46 -7.36
N ALA A 12 -4.01 -19.62 -6.68
CA ALA A 12 -4.37 -19.04 -5.38
C ALA A 12 -4.50 -17.51 -5.36
N ALA A 13 -4.63 -16.86 -6.51
CA ALA A 13 -4.82 -15.41 -6.54
C ALA A 13 -6.07 -15.06 -7.36
N VAL A 14 -7.15 -14.69 -6.66
CA VAL A 14 -8.20 -13.87 -7.27
C VAL A 14 -7.55 -12.70 -8.03
N PRO A 15 -8.01 -12.38 -9.25
CA PRO A 15 -7.47 -11.30 -10.07
C PRO A 15 -7.66 -9.93 -9.39
N GLY A 16 -6.74 -9.61 -8.50
CA GLY A 16 -6.62 -8.33 -7.82
C GLY A 16 -5.16 -8.00 -7.47
N THR A 17 -4.30 -9.02 -7.38
CA THR A 17 -2.84 -8.87 -7.21
C THR A 17 -2.11 -8.61 -8.54
N THR A 18 -2.58 -9.17 -9.67
CA THR A 18 -1.99 -8.95 -11.01
C THR A 18 -2.15 -7.52 -11.52
N GLY A 19 -3.21 -6.82 -11.10
CA GLY A 19 -3.38 -5.39 -11.36
C GLY A 19 -2.49 -4.48 -10.51
N GLY A 20 -1.96 -4.99 -9.39
CA GLY A 20 -1.15 -4.23 -8.44
C GLY A 20 0.21 -3.84 -9.00
N VAL A 21 0.76 -4.61 -9.93
CA VAL A 21 2.04 -4.31 -10.59
C VAL A 21 1.95 -3.02 -11.41
N TYR A 22 0.81 -2.79 -12.08
CA TYR A 22 0.57 -1.60 -12.91
C TYR A 22 0.30 -0.32 -12.11
N THR A 23 0.01 -0.42 -10.82
CA THR A 23 -0.14 0.74 -9.93
C THR A 23 1.12 0.94 -9.07
N LEU A 24 1.77 -0.15 -8.65
CA LEU A 24 2.95 -0.10 -7.80
C LEU A 24 4.21 0.31 -8.55
N ILE A 25 4.48 -0.27 -9.72
CA ILE A 25 5.71 0.03 -10.48
C ILE A 25 5.75 1.50 -10.91
N PRO A 26 4.70 2.07 -11.54
CA PRO A 26 4.73 3.48 -11.92
C PRO A 26 4.80 4.42 -10.71
N ALA A 27 4.12 4.09 -9.60
CA ALA A 27 4.19 4.88 -8.38
C ALA A 27 5.61 4.88 -7.78
N ALA A 28 6.25 3.70 -7.71
CA ALA A 28 7.62 3.59 -7.20
C ALA A 28 8.62 4.34 -8.09
N ILE A 29 8.52 4.21 -9.41
CA ILE A 29 9.40 4.93 -10.36
C ILE A 29 9.20 6.44 -10.25
N GLY A 30 7.95 6.92 -10.24
CA GLY A 30 7.65 8.34 -10.12
C GLY A 30 8.15 8.91 -8.80
N PHE A 31 7.95 8.19 -7.69
CA PHE A 31 8.40 8.60 -6.37
C PHE A 31 9.94 8.67 -6.28
N LEU A 32 10.64 7.64 -6.77
CA LEU A 32 12.11 7.63 -6.80
C LEU A 32 12.67 8.73 -7.70
N SER A 33 11.97 9.06 -8.79
CA SER A 33 12.34 10.18 -9.66
C SER A 33 12.23 11.52 -8.94
N VAL A 34 11.15 11.74 -8.18
CA VAL A 34 10.99 12.97 -7.36
C VAL A 34 12.07 13.05 -6.30
N ILE A 35 12.41 11.94 -5.62
CA ILE A 35 13.52 11.91 -4.66
C ILE A 35 14.85 12.27 -5.33
N GLY A 36 15.15 11.67 -6.48
CA GLY A 36 16.40 11.95 -7.21
C GLY A 36 16.51 13.41 -7.61
N VAL A 37 15.42 14.00 -8.11
CA VAL A 37 15.34 15.42 -8.46
C VAL A 37 15.48 16.31 -7.22
N PHE A 38 14.87 15.95 -6.10
CA PHE A 38 15.00 16.67 -4.84
C PHE A 38 16.45 16.69 -4.34
N ILE A 39 17.11 15.53 -4.31
CA ILE A 39 18.53 15.42 -3.92
C ILE A 39 19.41 16.24 -4.85
N TYR A 40 19.20 16.12 -6.17
CA TYR A 40 19.95 16.90 -7.15
C TYR A 40 19.77 18.40 -6.96
N SER A 41 18.52 18.87 -6.82
CA SER A 41 18.20 20.28 -6.58
C SER A 41 18.83 20.80 -5.28
N ALA A 42 18.82 20.01 -4.21
CA ALA A 42 19.46 20.36 -2.94
C ALA A 42 20.99 20.47 -3.07
N VAL A 43 21.64 19.52 -3.71
CA VAL A 43 23.11 19.53 -3.93
C VAL A 43 23.51 20.66 -4.90
N ALA A 44 22.74 20.88 -5.96
CA ALA A 44 22.99 21.91 -6.95
C ALA A 44 22.54 23.32 -6.52
N GLN A 45 21.92 23.47 -5.34
CA GLN A 45 21.33 24.72 -4.85
C GLN A 45 20.38 25.35 -5.89
N ARG A 46 19.59 24.50 -6.56
CA ARG A 46 18.60 24.91 -7.57
C ARG A 46 17.20 24.66 -7.05
N ALA A 47 16.26 25.49 -7.49
CA ALA A 47 14.84 25.22 -7.27
C ALA A 47 14.46 23.85 -7.86
N MET A 48 13.49 23.17 -7.24
CA MET A 48 12.92 21.99 -7.85
C MET A 48 12.17 22.36 -9.15
N PRO A 49 12.23 21.51 -10.19
CA PRO A 49 11.38 21.66 -11.37
C PRO A 49 9.91 21.75 -10.98
N SER A 50 9.16 22.59 -11.69
CA SER A 50 7.70 22.69 -11.55
C SER A 50 7.03 21.36 -11.87
N GLY A 51 6.00 20.96 -11.08
CA GLY A 51 5.22 19.75 -11.32
C GLY A 51 5.68 18.50 -10.55
N THR A 52 6.75 18.59 -9.75
CA THR A 52 7.18 17.50 -8.85
C THR A 52 6.13 17.18 -7.78
N ASP A 53 5.37 18.18 -7.35
CA ASP A 53 4.20 18.09 -6.47
C ASP A 53 3.05 17.29 -7.13
N ALA A 54 2.77 17.55 -8.40
CA ALA A 54 1.76 16.80 -9.16
C ALA A 54 2.19 15.34 -9.37
N ILE A 55 3.47 15.10 -9.66
CA ILE A 55 4.02 13.74 -9.79
C ILE A 55 3.95 13.01 -8.44
N LEU A 56 4.33 13.66 -7.34
CA LEU A 56 4.26 13.07 -6.01
C LEU A 56 2.80 12.71 -5.63
N THR A 57 1.87 13.63 -5.90
CA THR A 57 0.44 13.41 -5.69
C THR A 57 -0.05 12.21 -6.50
N ALA A 58 0.30 12.14 -7.78
CA ALA A 58 -0.05 11.00 -8.64
C ALA A 58 0.51 9.67 -8.13
N CYS A 59 1.73 9.66 -7.58
CA CYS A 59 2.33 8.47 -6.96
C CYS A 59 1.55 8.02 -5.72
N VAL A 60 1.19 8.95 -4.83
CA VAL A 60 0.38 8.65 -3.65
C VAL A 60 -1.01 8.15 -4.05
N THR A 61 -1.65 8.76 -5.05
CA THR A 61 -2.94 8.28 -5.58
C THR A 61 -2.83 6.87 -6.14
N MET A 62 -1.80 6.57 -6.93
CA MET A 62 -1.56 5.22 -7.47
C MET A 62 -1.29 4.19 -6.37
N LEU A 63 -0.60 4.57 -5.29
CA LEU A 63 -0.41 3.72 -4.12
C LEU A 63 -1.75 3.49 -3.39
N GLY A 64 -2.58 4.52 -3.24
CA GLY A 64 -3.95 4.36 -2.71
C GLY A 64 -4.79 3.39 -3.53
N VAL A 65 -4.76 3.50 -4.86
CA VAL A 65 -5.43 2.55 -5.77
C VAL A 65 -4.86 1.15 -5.62
N HIS A 66 -3.54 1.00 -5.48
CA HIS A 66 -2.90 -0.28 -5.21
C HIS A 66 -3.45 -0.93 -3.95
N THR A 67 -3.47 -0.19 -2.84
CA THR A 67 -3.95 -0.67 -1.54
C THR A 67 -5.42 -1.07 -1.60
N VAL A 68 -6.29 -0.23 -2.18
CA VAL A 68 -7.72 -0.53 -2.30
C VAL A 68 -7.96 -1.81 -3.11
N ARG A 69 -7.23 -1.99 -4.23
CA ARG A 69 -7.34 -3.21 -5.04
C ARG A 69 -6.86 -4.45 -4.29
N GLY A 70 -5.77 -4.34 -3.53
CA GLY A 70 -5.31 -5.41 -2.64
C GLY A 70 -6.38 -5.80 -1.63
N THR A 71 -6.94 -4.83 -0.90
CA THR A 71 -7.98 -5.07 0.11
C THR A 71 -9.25 -5.69 -0.49
N LEU A 72 -9.66 -5.27 -1.70
CA LEU A 72 -10.80 -5.87 -2.37
C LEU A 72 -10.53 -7.31 -2.82
N ALA A 73 -9.31 -7.60 -3.29
CA ALA A 73 -8.88 -8.95 -3.64
C ALA A 73 -8.88 -9.87 -2.41
N ASP A 74 -8.38 -9.35 -1.28
CA ASP A 74 -8.35 -10.04 0.00
C ASP A 74 -9.76 -10.33 0.52
N LYS A 75 -10.69 -9.37 0.43
CA LYS A 75 -12.11 -9.61 0.76
C LYS A 75 -12.72 -10.71 -0.11
N ALA A 76 -12.52 -10.64 -1.42
CA ALA A 76 -13.02 -11.66 -2.34
C ALA A 76 -12.38 -13.04 -2.08
N ASN A 77 -11.09 -13.10 -1.71
CA ASN A 77 -10.43 -14.34 -1.30
C ASN A 77 -11.04 -14.91 -0.01
N ALA A 78 -11.31 -14.06 0.99
CA ALA A 78 -11.96 -14.45 2.25
C ALA A 78 -13.37 -15.01 2.01
N ASP A 79 -14.17 -14.35 1.17
CA ASP A 79 -15.53 -14.80 0.81
C ASP A 79 -15.52 -16.17 0.10
N ASN A 80 -14.44 -16.47 -0.63
CA ASN A 80 -14.22 -17.75 -1.29
C ASN A 80 -13.53 -18.81 -0.40
N GLY A 81 -13.31 -18.51 0.89
CA GLY A 81 -12.67 -19.42 1.84
C GLY A 81 -11.17 -19.64 1.60
N LEU A 82 -10.53 -18.78 0.79
CA LEU A 82 -9.09 -18.80 0.57
C LEU A 82 -8.35 -18.12 1.73
N PRO A 83 -7.14 -18.57 2.07
CA PRO A 83 -6.33 -17.93 3.11
C PRO A 83 -5.95 -16.51 2.70
N VAL A 84 -6.27 -15.55 3.56
CA VAL A 84 -5.93 -14.13 3.41
C VAL A 84 -4.87 -13.79 4.47
N PRO A 85 -3.88 -12.91 4.17
CA PRO A 85 -2.98 -12.40 5.20
C PRO A 85 -3.81 -11.84 6.35
N LEU A 86 -3.62 -12.37 7.57
CA LEU A 86 -4.26 -11.80 8.76
C LEU A 86 -3.77 -10.35 8.87
N ALA A 87 -4.68 -9.40 8.64
CA ALA A 87 -4.41 -8.01 8.97
C ALA A 87 -4.09 -7.97 10.47
N GLU A 88 -2.89 -7.54 10.84
CA GLU A 88 -2.66 -7.12 12.22
C GLU A 88 -3.75 -6.08 12.55
N PRO A 89 -4.43 -6.20 13.71
CA PRO A 89 -5.42 -5.22 14.09
C PRO A 89 -4.75 -3.83 14.02
N PRO A 90 -5.45 -2.80 13.49
CA PRO A 90 -4.90 -1.46 13.48
C PRO A 90 -4.45 -1.12 14.89
N PRO A 91 -3.27 -0.48 15.08
CA PRO A 91 -2.87 -0.03 16.40
C PRO A 91 -4.01 0.84 16.94
N VAL A 92 -4.61 0.39 18.04
CA VAL A 92 -5.63 1.15 18.74
C VAL A 92 -4.89 2.32 19.37
N ASP A 93 -4.98 3.50 18.76
CA ASP A 93 -4.59 4.72 19.46
C ASP A 93 -5.39 4.77 20.76
N PRO A 94 -4.74 4.87 21.94
CA PRO A 94 -5.48 5.03 23.18
C PRO A 94 -6.27 6.33 23.06
N LEU A 95 -7.61 6.22 23.11
CA LEU A 95 -8.52 7.36 23.15
C LEU A 95 -8.04 8.33 24.25
N PRO A 96 -7.63 9.56 23.92
CA PRO A 96 -7.45 10.59 24.94
C PRO A 96 -8.86 11.04 25.32
N ASP A 97 -9.44 10.43 26.36
CA ASP A 97 -10.48 11.00 27.25
C ASP A 97 -11.24 9.90 28.04
N GLN A 98 -10.52 9.08 28.81
CA GLN A 98 -11.11 8.57 30.04
C GLN A 98 -10.78 9.55 31.17
N ILE A 99 -11.50 10.66 31.21
CA ILE A 99 -11.57 11.49 32.43
C ILE A 99 -12.19 10.59 33.51
N PRO A 100 -11.50 10.28 34.61
CA PRO A 100 -12.09 9.48 35.68
C PRO A 100 -13.33 10.21 36.22
N PRO A 101 -14.42 9.48 36.53
CA PRO A 101 -15.63 10.10 37.05
C PRO A 101 -15.30 10.83 38.36
N PRO A 102 -15.91 11.99 38.63
CA PRO A 102 -15.68 12.70 39.89
C PRO A 102 -16.09 11.80 41.05
N GLU A 103 -15.17 11.59 42.00
CA GLU A 103 -15.46 10.90 43.24
C GLU A 103 -16.51 11.69 44.06
N PRO A 104 -17.40 10.98 44.78
CA PRO A 104 -18.46 11.60 45.59
C PRO A 104 -17.94 12.37 46.81
#